data_AF-A0AAE0RKF9-F1
#
_entry.id   AF-A0AAE0RKF9-F1
#
_cell.length_a   1.000
_cell.length_b   1.000
_cell.length_c   1.000
_cell.angle_alpha   90.00
_cell.angle_beta   90.00
_cell.angle_gamma   90.00
#
_symmetry.space_group_name_H-M   'P 1'
#
loop_
_entity.id
_entity.type
_entity.pdbx_description
1 polymer ?
#
loop_
_entity_poly.entity_id
_entity_poly.type
_entity_poly.pdbx_seq_one_letter_code
_entity_poly.pdbx_strand_id
1 'polypeptide(L)'
;MDEEDIARILIKDLMSDKVGPDDIPVEVWKCLGEAAVEFLTSLFNRVLESERMPEEWRSVLVPIFKNKGDMQSCSNYRGIKLMSHTMKLWERVVEARLRKVVEICEQQYGFMPRKSTTDAIFALRILIEKYRDGQRELHCVFVDLEKAYDRVPREELWYCMRKSGVAEKYVRVVQDMYERSRTVVRCDVGQTEEFKVEVGLHQGSALSPFLFAIVMDQLSEEVRQESPWTMMFAGDIVICSESREQVEENLERWRFALEGRGMKVSRSKTEYMCVNEREESGTVRLQGEEVKNVQQFKIQKFTWFQQSRVMESVGKSTLHWWSMWAEDVEQTPGAYPETPAGDKHPPAGSYPGINPEPDDGYQSAERRTVEVPRPWQSLSRSQVVPPKGFSLR
;
A
#
# COMPACT_ATOMS: atom_id res chain seq x y z
N MET A 1 -17.97 9.75 -18.12
CA MET A 1 -17.78 8.96 -16.89
C MET A 1 -19.10 8.36 -16.53
N ASP A 2 -19.06 7.18 -15.92
CA ASP A 2 -20.21 6.33 -15.70
C ASP A 2 -20.70 6.48 -14.26
N GLU A 3 -22.00 6.59 -14.08
CA GLU A 3 -22.64 6.72 -12.78
C GLU A 3 -22.40 5.47 -11.92
N GLU A 4 -22.32 4.27 -12.52
CA GLU A 4 -22.07 3.03 -11.78
C GLU A 4 -20.65 2.98 -11.19
N ASP A 5 -19.63 3.42 -11.96
CA ASP A 5 -18.25 3.57 -11.46
C ASP A 5 -18.22 4.51 -10.23
N ILE A 6 -18.99 5.62 -10.28
CA ILE A 6 -19.00 6.67 -9.26
C ILE A 6 -19.77 6.24 -8.00
N ALA A 7 -21.00 5.73 -8.16
CA ALA A 7 -21.83 5.23 -7.07
C ALA A 7 -21.10 4.14 -6.27
N ARG A 8 -20.46 3.19 -6.96
CA ARG A 8 -19.70 2.10 -6.33
C ARG A 8 -18.57 2.64 -5.45
N ILE A 9 -17.77 3.57 -5.96
CA ILE A 9 -16.59 4.12 -5.25
C ILE A 9 -17.03 5.02 -4.07
N LEU A 10 -18.08 5.82 -4.26
CA LEU A 10 -18.66 6.68 -3.21
C LEU A 10 -19.18 5.86 -2.02
N ILE A 11 -19.89 4.75 -2.29
CA ILE A 11 -20.48 3.90 -1.26
C ILE A 11 -19.41 3.02 -0.57
N LYS A 12 -18.56 2.33 -1.34
CA LYS A 12 -17.69 1.26 -0.83
C LYS A 12 -16.30 1.71 -0.41
N ASP A 13 -15.69 2.62 -1.17
CA ASP A 13 -14.25 2.88 -1.03
C ASP A 13 -13.96 4.13 -0.20
N LEU A 14 -14.88 5.12 -0.19
CA LEU A 14 -14.67 6.42 0.45
C LEU A 14 -15.08 6.40 1.93
N MET A 15 -14.11 6.07 2.78
CA MET A 15 -14.19 6.10 4.25
C MET A 15 -13.15 7.09 4.78
N SER A 16 -13.57 8.06 5.59
CA SER A 16 -12.67 9.10 6.16
C SER A 16 -13.35 9.77 7.35
N ASP A 17 -12.75 9.66 8.52
CA ASP A 17 -13.11 10.37 9.77
C ASP A 17 -12.73 11.87 9.73
N LYS A 18 -11.79 12.24 8.86
CA LYS A 18 -11.24 13.59 8.75
C LYS A 18 -11.75 14.31 7.50
N VAL A 19 -12.00 15.61 7.65
CA VAL A 19 -12.48 16.51 6.61
C VAL A 19 -11.32 17.03 5.73
N GLY A 20 -11.60 17.39 4.48
CA GLY A 20 -10.63 18.00 3.55
C GLY A 20 -10.40 19.50 3.81
N PRO A 21 -9.59 20.19 3.00
CA PRO A 21 -9.37 21.64 3.10
C PRO A 21 -10.61 22.49 2.75
N ASP A 22 -11.64 21.86 2.19
CA ASP A 22 -12.91 22.44 1.78
C ASP A 22 -14.00 22.37 2.88
N ASP A 23 -13.69 21.79 4.04
CA ASP A 23 -14.61 21.60 5.17
C ASP A 23 -15.91 20.81 4.82
N ILE A 24 -15.91 20.02 3.73
CA ILE A 24 -17.02 19.14 3.32
C ILE A 24 -16.74 17.68 3.75
N PRO A 25 -17.50 17.11 4.71
CA PRO A 25 -17.39 15.69 5.09
C PRO A 25 -17.84 14.73 3.97
N VAL A 26 -17.38 13.47 4.01
CA VAL A 26 -17.82 12.45 3.04
C VAL A 26 -19.31 12.11 3.18
N GLU A 27 -19.83 12.25 4.39
CA GLU A 27 -21.22 12.01 4.79
C GLU A 27 -22.18 12.86 3.96
N VAL A 28 -21.81 14.08 3.56
CA VAL A 28 -22.64 14.94 2.70
C VAL A 28 -22.96 14.24 1.37
N TRP A 29 -21.93 13.69 0.72
CA TRP A 29 -22.09 12.97 -0.54
C TRP A 29 -22.87 11.66 -0.37
N LYS A 30 -22.72 10.98 0.78
CA LYS A 30 -23.47 9.74 1.06
C LYS A 30 -24.95 9.99 1.37
N CYS A 31 -25.27 11.05 2.12
CA CYS A 31 -26.64 11.42 2.47
C CYS A 31 -27.45 11.93 1.27
N LEU A 32 -26.79 12.51 0.26
CA LEU A 32 -27.41 12.98 -0.97
C LEU A 32 -27.76 11.85 -1.96
N GLY A 33 -27.26 10.63 -1.76
CA GLY A 33 -27.63 9.45 -2.53
C GLY A 33 -27.45 9.62 -4.05
N GLU A 34 -28.48 9.27 -4.82
CA GLU A 34 -28.50 9.37 -6.30
C GLU A 34 -28.22 10.79 -6.80
N ALA A 35 -28.75 11.82 -6.14
CA ALA A 35 -28.52 13.21 -6.54
C ALA A 35 -27.04 13.63 -6.42
N ALA A 36 -26.27 13.04 -5.49
CA ALA A 36 -24.82 13.22 -5.47
C ALA A 36 -24.14 12.49 -6.63
N VAL A 37 -24.58 11.28 -6.99
CA VAL A 37 -24.02 10.53 -8.13
C VAL A 37 -24.23 11.28 -9.44
N GLU A 38 -25.44 11.78 -9.71
CA GLU A 38 -25.75 12.61 -10.90
C GLU A 38 -24.87 13.87 -10.94
N PHE A 39 -24.82 14.63 -9.85
CA PHE A 39 -24.04 15.87 -9.77
C PHE A 39 -22.54 15.61 -9.96
N LEU A 40 -21.98 14.63 -9.25
CA LEU A 40 -20.56 14.26 -9.34
C LEU A 40 -20.22 13.74 -10.73
N THR A 41 -21.12 12.98 -11.37
CA THR A 41 -20.94 12.51 -12.75
C THR A 41 -20.89 13.66 -13.73
N SER A 42 -21.82 14.62 -13.64
CA SER A 42 -21.83 15.83 -14.46
C SER A 42 -20.55 16.66 -14.27
N LEU A 43 -20.12 16.86 -13.02
CA LEU A 43 -18.89 17.57 -12.67
C LEU A 43 -17.64 16.86 -13.23
N PHE A 44 -17.53 15.55 -13.03
CA PHE A 44 -16.40 14.74 -13.49
C PHE A 44 -16.35 14.64 -15.03
N ASN A 45 -17.49 14.62 -15.71
CA ASN A 45 -17.58 14.71 -17.17
C ASN A 45 -17.05 16.06 -17.66
N ARG A 46 -17.49 17.15 -17.02
CA ARG A 46 -17.05 18.50 -17.37
C ARG A 46 -15.56 18.72 -17.15
N VAL A 47 -14.98 18.20 -16.06
CA VAL A 47 -13.53 18.24 -15.79
C VAL A 47 -12.76 17.41 -16.83
N LEU A 48 -13.28 16.25 -17.21
CA LEU A 48 -12.66 15.43 -18.27
C LEU A 48 -12.72 16.16 -19.62
N GLU A 49 -13.86 16.76 -19.98
CA GLU A 49 -14.07 17.50 -21.22
C GLU A 49 -13.24 18.79 -21.33
N SER A 50 -13.10 19.55 -20.25
CA SER A 50 -12.28 20.76 -20.21
C SER A 50 -10.78 20.47 -20.17
N GLU A 51 -10.38 19.26 -19.78
CA GLU A 51 -9.00 18.90 -19.40
C GLU A 51 -8.46 19.82 -18.26
N ARG A 52 -9.36 20.37 -17.43
CA ARG A 52 -9.08 21.34 -16.36
C ARG A 52 -9.84 21.03 -15.07
N MET A 53 -9.11 20.98 -13.97
CA MET A 53 -9.66 20.75 -12.64
C MET A 53 -10.13 22.05 -11.95
N PRO A 54 -11.05 21.96 -10.97
CA PRO A 54 -11.41 23.11 -10.13
C PRO A 54 -10.19 23.61 -9.33
N GLU A 55 -10.04 24.92 -9.24
CA GLU A 55 -8.96 25.55 -8.47
C GLU A 55 -9.11 25.27 -6.97
N GLU A 56 -10.35 25.07 -6.51
CA GLU A 56 -10.77 24.74 -5.15
C GLU A 56 -10.30 23.35 -4.70
N TRP A 57 -9.94 22.46 -5.62
CA TRP A 57 -9.38 21.14 -5.27
C TRP A 57 -7.87 21.18 -5.03
N ARG A 58 -7.24 22.36 -5.11
CA ARG A 58 -5.84 22.53 -4.73
C ARG A 58 -5.68 22.31 -3.22
N SER A 59 -4.59 21.64 -2.88
CA SER A 59 -4.35 21.04 -1.56
C SER A 59 -3.47 21.87 -0.65
N VAL A 60 -3.38 21.46 0.61
CA VAL A 60 -2.30 21.84 1.53
C VAL A 60 -1.36 20.66 1.79
N LEU A 61 -0.05 20.90 1.96
CA LEU A 61 0.92 19.89 2.39
C LEU A 61 1.08 19.95 3.91
N VAL A 62 0.94 18.80 4.56
CA VAL A 62 1.09 18.63 6.01
C VAL A 62 2.32 17.73 6.27
N PRO A 63 3.34 18.20 6.99
CA PRO A 63 4.54 17.43 7.28
C PRO A 63 4.27 16.48 8.46
N ILE A 64 4.23 15.18 8.20
CA ILE A 64 4.10 14.15 9.24
C ILE A 64 5.49 13.64 9.62
N PHE A 65 5.84 13.73 10.91
CA PHE A 65 7.10 13.18 11.41
C PHE A 65 7.12 11.64 11.28
N LYS A 66 8.25 11.06 10.86
CA LYS A 66 8.41 9.61 10.66
C LYS A 66 8.61 8.83 11.96
N ASN A 67 8.48 9.48 13.13
CA ASN A 67 8.73 8.93 14.46
C ASN A 67 10.12 8.27 14.58
N LYS A 68 11.13 8.82 13.90
CA LYS A 68 12.50 8.32 13.89
C LYS A 68 13.48 9.44 13.56
N GLY A 69 14.61 9.47 14.27
CA GLY A 69 15.68 10.45 14.08
C GLY A 69 15.38 11.79 14.75
N ASP A 70 16.19 12.80 14.41
CA ASP A 70 16.05 14.16 14.91
C ASP A 70 14.80 14.86 14.32
N MET A 71 14.01 15.50 15.18
CA MET A 71 12.86 16.33 14.81
C MET A 71 13.24 17.66 14.15
N GLN A 72 14.49 18.12 14.28
CA GLN A 72 14.98 19.30 13.55
C GLN A 72 15.39 18.98 12.10
N SER A 73 15.49 17.70 11.73
CA SER A 73 15.84 17.30 10.36
C SER A 73 14.60 17.16 9.48
N CYS A 74 14.43 18.06 8.51
CA CYS A 74 13.37 17.98 7.49
C CYS A 74 13.34 16.62 6.75
N SER A 75 14.46 15.90 6.68
CA SER A 75 14.54 14.56 6.08
C SER A 75 13.71 13.50 6.83
N ASN A 76 13.44 13.72 8.12
CA ASN A 76 12.64 12.84 8.97
C ASN A 76 11.14 13.13 8.91
N TYR A 77 10.69 14.06 8.06
CA TYR A 77 9.28 14.32 7.78
C TYR A 77 8.85 13.70 6.45
N ARG A 78 7.53 13.51 6.31
CA ARG A 78 6.84 13.12 5.08
C ARG A 78 5.75 14.15 4.82
N GLY A 79 5.87 14.89 3.72
CA GLY A 79 4.80 15.80 3.28
C GLY A 79 3.62 15.00 2.73
N ILE A 80 2.47 15.07 3.39
CA ILE A 80 1.20 14.48 2.91
C ILE A 80 0.33 15.58 2.32
N LYS A 81 -0.18 15.35 1.12
CA LYS A 81 -1.13 16.22 0.42
C LYS A 81 -2.53 16.01 1.03
N LEU A 82 -3.04 17.00 1.76
CA LEU A 82 -4.41 17.01 2.26
C LEU A 82 -5.34 17.52 1.16
N MET A 83 -6.28 16.67 0.74
CA MET A 83 -7.18 16.90 -0.40
C MET A 83 -8.64 16.75 0.02
N SER A 84 -9.54 17.43 -0.69
CA SER A 84 -10.98 17.25 -0.57
C SER A 84 -11.43 15.82 -0.87
N HIS A 85 -12.58 15.42 -0.31
CA HIS A 85 -13.17 14.11 -0.59
C HIS A 85 -13.62 13.99 -2.04
N THR A 86 -14.06 15.09 -2.63
CA THR A 86 -14.41 15.20 -4.05
C THR A 86 -13.19 14.93 -4.95
N MET A 87 -12.01 15.47 -4.60
CA MET A 87 -10.76 15.17 -5.32
C MET A 87 -10.33 13.71 -5.13
N LYS A 88 -10.41 13.14 -3.92
CA LYS A 88 -10.12 11.71 -3.68
C LYS A 88 -11.04 10.79 -4.47
N LEU A 89 -12.31 11.16 -4.60
CA LEU A 89 -13.30 10.40 -5.39
C LEU A 89 -12.97 10.48 -6.88
N TRP A 90 -12.69 11.67 -7.41
CA TRP A 90 -12.21 11.88 -8.78
C TRP A 90 -10.97 11.03 -9.09
N GLU A 91 -9.95 11.10 -8.24
CA GLU A 91 -8.71 10.34 -8.39
C GLU A 91 -8.96 8.83 -8.50
N ARG A 92 -9.88 8.28 -7.70
CA ARG A 92 -10.24 6.86 -7.76
C ARG A 92 -11.06 6.48 -8.99
N VAL A 93 -11.93 7.37 -9.48
CA VAL A 93 -12.67 7.13 -10.73
C VAL A 93 -11.70 7.16 -11.92
N VAL A 94 -10.70 8.05 -11.91
CA VAL A 94 -9.59 8.04 -12.88
C VAL A 94 -8.77 6.75 -12.74
N GLU A 95 -8.34 6.37 -11.53
CA GLU A 95 -7.58 5.13 -11.27
C GLU A 95 -8.31 3.88 -11.79
N ALA A 96 -9.60 3.74 -11.43
CA ALA A 96 -10.44 2.62 -11.85
C ALA A 96 -10.62 2.53 -13.37
N ARG A 97 -10.44 3.64 -14.10
CA ARG A 97 -10.47 3.68 -15.56
C ARG A 97 -9.10 3.38 -16.17
N LEU A 98 -8.03 3.93 -15.61
CA LEU A 98 -6.67 3.61 -16.05
C LEU A 98 -6.36 2.12 -15.85
N ARG A 99 -6.83 1.51 -14.76
CA ARG A 99 -6.73 0.04 -14.52
C ARG A 99 -7.54 -0.83 -15.49
N LYS A 100 -8.47 -0.27 -16.29
CA LYS A 100 -9.17 -0.99 -17.37
C LYS A 100 -8.36 -0.99 -18.69
N VAL A 101 -7.32 -0.16 -18.81
CA VAL A 101 -6.51 -0.01 -20.04
C VAL A 101 -5.01 -0.26 -19.86
N VAL A 102 -4.46 -0.10 -18.65
CA VAL A 102 -3.06 -0.39 -18.34
C VAL A 102 -2.96 -1.67 -17.52
N GLU A 103 -2.26 -2.65 -18.09
CA GLU A 103 -1.78 -3.84 -17.39
C GLU A 103 -0.42 -3.54 -16.74
N ILE A 104 -0.23 -3.98 -15.49
CA ILE A 104 1.02 -3.84 -14.75
C ILE A 104 1.63 -5.23 -14.58
N CYS A 105 2.94 -5.36 -14.79
CA CYS A 105 3.64 -6.63 -14.75
C CYS A 105 3.43 -7.48 -13.48
N GLU A 106 3.54 -8.80 -13.67
CA GLU A 106 3.26 -9.77 -12.62
C GLU A 106 4.22 -9.67 -11.41
N GLN A 107 5.42 -9.14 -11.62
CA GLN A 107 6.45 -8.89 -10.62
C GLN A 107 6.09 -7.75 -9.64
N GLN A 108 5.10 -6.90 -9.95
CA GLN A 108 4.65 -5.84 -9.05
C GLN A 108 3.57 -6.36 -8.09
N TYR A 109 3.90 -6.41 -6.80
CA TYR A 109 2.99 -6.80 -5.71
C TYR A 109 2.48 -5.58 -4.92
N GLY A 110 3.16 -4.43 -5.01
CA GLY A 110 2.75 -3.20 -4.34
C GLY A 110 1.51 -2.57 -5.01
N PHE A 111 0.47 -2.31 -4.21
CA PHE A 111 -0.77 -1.63 -4.63
C PHE A 111 -1.52 -2.30 -5.80
N MET A 112 -1.30 -3.59 -6.04
CA MET A 112 -1.97 -4.37 -7.08
C MET A 112 -3.15 -5.18 -6.52
N PRO A 113 -4.31 -5.22 -7.22
CA PRO A 113 -5.47 -5.96 -6.78
C PRO A 113 -5.17 -7.46 -6.77
N ARG A 114 -5.61 -8.17 -5.72
CA ARG A 114 -5.38 -9.61 -5.50
C ARG A 114 -3.91 -10.01 -5.30
N LYS A 115 -3.04 -9.05 -4.97
CA LYS A 115 -1.66 -9.31 -4.53
C LYS A 115 -1.42 -8.69 -3.15
N SER A 116 -0.62 -9.36 -2.35
CA SER A 116 -0.23 -8.93 -1.01
C SER A 116 1.28 -9.04 -0.80
N THR A 117 1.79 -8.36 0.22
CA THR A 117 3.18 -8.54 0.66
C THR A 117 3.47 -10.00 1.02
N THR A 118 2.48 -10.71 1.56
CA THR A 118 2.59 -12.11 1.96
C THR A 118 2.86 -13.04 0.78
N ASP A 119 2.28 -12.78 -0.40
CA ASP A 119 2.39 -13.66 -1.57
C ASP A 119 3.82 -13.69 -2.12
N ALA A 120 4.43 -12.53 -2.31
CA ALA A 120 5.83 -12.44 -2.75
C ALA A 120 6.82 -12.84 -1.64
N ILE A 121 6.50 -12.60 -0.36
CA ILE A 121 7.29 -13.16 0.74
C ILE A 121 7.27 -14.69 0.72
N PHE A 122 6.12 -15.30 0.42
CA PHE A 122 5.97 -16.74 0.30
C PHE A 122 6.69 -17.29 -0.96
N ALA A 123 6.65 -16.58 -2.07
CA ALA A 123 7.39 -16.92 -3.28
C ALA A 123 8.92 -16.86 -3.05
N LEU A 124 9.41 -15.78 -2.42
CA LEU A 124 10.82 -15.64 -2.00
C LEU A 124 11.22 -16.72 -0.99
N ARG A 125 10.34 -17.07 -0.05
CA ARG A 125 10.55 -18.16 0.91
C ARG A 125 10.82 -19.49 0.20
N ILE A 126 9.94 -19.86 -0.72
CA ILE A 126 10.05 -21.13 -1.47
C ILE A 126 11.37 -21.15 -2.26
N LEU A 127 11.75 -20.02 -2.86
CA LEU A 127 13.05 -19.90 -3.53
C LEU A 127 14.19 -20.14 -2.54
N ILE A 128 14.27 -19.39 -1.44
CA ILE A 128 15.33 -19.53 -0.42
C ILE A 128 15.39 -20.96 0.14
N GLU A 129 14.26 -21.57 0.48
CA GLU A 129 14.21 -22.94 1.03
C GLU A 129 14.66 -23.99 0.00
N LYS A 130 14.29 -23.85 -1.28
CA LYS A 130 14.74 -24.72 -2.38
C LYS A 130 16.27 -24.71 -2.55
N TYR A 131 16.90 -23.55 -2.46
CA TYR A 131 18.37 -23.44 -2.56
C TYR A 131 19.06 -23.91 -1.28
N ARG A 132 18.51 -23.55 -0.11
CA ARG A 132 18.95 -24.02 1.21
C ARG A 132 19.03 -25.55 1.27
N ASP A 133 17.91 -26.23 1.01
CA ASP A 133 17.83 -27.69 1.09
C ASP A 133 18.63 -28.39 -0.03
N GLY A 134 18.79 -27.74 -1.19
CA GLY A 134 19.68 -28.20 -2.26
C GLY A 134 21.18 -27.97 -2.02
N GLN A 135 21.58 -27.31 -0.92
CA GLN A 135 22.97 -26.93 -0.61
C GLN A 135 23.64 -26.13 -1.76
N ARG A 136 22.85 -25.33 -2.48
CA ARG A 136 23.30 -24.43 -3.56
C ARG A 136 23.24 -22.98 -3.09
N GLU A 137 24.11 -22.16 -3.66
CA GLU A 137 24.13 -20.72 -3.38
C GLU A 137 22.92 -20.02 -4.00
N LEU A 138 22.42 -18.99 -3.31
CA LEU A 138 21.40 -18.08 -3.82
C LEU A 138 21.76 -16.67 -3.35
N HIS A 139 21.96 -15.77 -4.31
CA HIS A 139 22.35 -14.39 -4.08
C HIS A 139 21.12 -13.50 -4.20
N CYS A 140 20.83 -12.72 -3.15
CA CYS A 140 19.68 -11.83 -3.10
C CYS A 140 20.18 -10.39 -2.86
N VAL A 141 19.75 -9.45 -3.70
CA VAL A 141 19.94 -8.01 -3.47
C VAL A 141 18.58 -7.37 -3.25
N PHE A 142 18.50 -6.56 -2.21
CA PHE A 142 17.32 -5.80 -1.82
C PHE A 142 17.58 -4.32 -2.05
N VAL A 143 16.86 -3.72 -2.99
CA VAL A 143 17.08 -2.34 -3.47
C VAL A 143 15.98 -1.43 -2.91
N ASP A 144 16.37 -0.37 -2.21
CA ASP A 144 15.49 0.73 -1.77
C ASP A 144 15.71 1.95 -2.69
N LEU A 145 14.66 2.68 -3.02
CA LEU A 145 14.74 3.91 -3.80
C LEU A 145 14.68 5.17 -2.91
N GLU A 146 15.66 6.07 -3.07
CA GLU A 146 15.72 7.32 -2.32
C GLU A 146 14.49 8.20 -2.59
N LYS A 147 13.59 8.34 -1.61
CA LYS A 147 12.40 9.20 -1.72
C LYS A 147 11.59 8.92 -3.00
N ALA A 148 11.36 7.65 -3.31
CA ALA A 148 10.81 7.18 -4.59
C ALA A 148 9.69 8.07 -5.18
N TYR A 149 8.66 8.40 -4.41
CA TYR A 149 7.55 9.23 -4.87
C TYR A 149 7.99 10.68 -5.15
N ASP A 150 8.81 11.28 -4.29
CA ASP A 150 9.26 12.67 -4.41
C ASP A 150 10.25 12.89 -5.57
N ARG A 151 10.83 11.82 -6.14
CA ARG A 151 11.81 11.88 -7.22
C ARG A 151 11.25 11.74 -8.63
N VAL A 152 10.05 11.18 -8.81
CA VAL A 152 9.50 10.88 -10.15
C VAL A 152 9.48 12.16 -11.02
N PRO A 153 10.23 12.21 -12.13
CA PRO A 153 10.16 13.34 -13.05
C PRO A 153 8.79 13.38 -13.73
N ARG A 154 8.20 14.57 -13.86
CA ARG A 154 6.85 14.70 -14.45
C ARG A 154 6.81 14.30 -15.92
N GLU A 155 7.80 14.72 -16.71
CA GLU A 155 7.92 14.33 -18.12
C GLU A 155 8.07 12.81 -18.28
N GLU A 156 8.76 12.15 -17.36
CA GLU A 156 8.90 10.69 -17.33
C GLU A 156 7.56 10.01 -16.99
N LEU A 157 6.77 10.56 -16.07
CA LEU A 157 5.40 10.10 -15.82
C LEU A 157 4.52 10.24 -17.07
N TRP A 158 4.54 11.38 -17.76
CA TRP A 158 3.74 11.60 -18.98
C TRP A 158 4.14 10.65 -20.10
N TYR A 159 5.45 10.42 -20.27
CA TYR A 159 5.99 9.45 -21.22
C TYR A 159 5.55 8.03 -20.87
N CYS A 160 5.69 7.60 -19.61
CA CYS A 160 5.27 6.27 -19.17
C CYS A 160 3.77 6.05 -19.37
N MET A 161 2.91 7.02 -19.01
CA MET A 161 1.47 6.93 -19.23
C MET A 161 1.14 6.73 -20.72
N ARG A 162 1.73 7.53 -21.61
CA ARG A 162 1.54 7.40 -23.07
C ARG A 162 2.03 6.05 -23.59
N LYS A 163 3.21 5.60 -23.15
CA LYS A 163 3.79 4.31 -23.56
C LYS A 163 2.95 3.11 -23.10
N SER A 164 2.33 3.20 -21.92
CA SER A 164 1.35 2.23 -21.42
C SER A 164 -0.05 2.33 -22.05
N GLY A 165 -0.22 3.07 -23.16
CA GLY A 165 -1.47 3.15 -23.90
C GLY A 165 -2.56 4.03 -23.28
N VAL A 166 -2.23 4.88 -22.29
CA VAL A 166 -3.20 5.82 -21.70
C VAL A 166 -3.56 6.89 -22.73
N ALA A 167 -4.86 7.06 -22.99
CA ALA A 167 -5.36 8.08 -23.90
C ALA A 167 -4.97 9.49 -23.44
N GLU A 168 -4.52 10.33 -24.38
CA GLU A 168 -3.96 11.67 -24.11
C GLU A 168 -4.84 12.55 -23.22
N LYS A 169 -6.17 12.45 -23.33
CA LYS A 169 -7.13 13.16 -22.49
C LYS A 169 -6.94 12.89 -20.99
N TYR A 170 -6.62 11.64 -20.62
CA TYR A 170 -6.26 11.29 -19.24
C TYR A 170 -4.86 11.77 -18.86
N VAL A 171 -3.90 11.73 -19.79
CA VAL A 171 -2.54 12.27 -19.55
C VAL A 171 -2.63 13.76 -19.20
N ARG A 172 -3.44 14.53 -19.95
CA ARG A 172 -3.64 15.97 -19.74
C ARG A 172 -4.38 16.32 -18.46
N VAL A 173 -5.41 15.54 -18.10
CA VAL A 173 -6.05 15.65 -16.78
C VAL A 173 -5.04 15.47 -15.66
N VAL A 174 -4.15 14.47 -15.76
CA VAL A 174 -3.12 14.27 -14.74
C VAL A 174 -2.04 15.35 -14.85
N GLN A 175 -1.66 15.85 -16.02
CA GLN A 175 -0.80 17.03 -16.15
C GLN A 175 -1.36 18.23 -15.37
N ASP A 176 -2.65 18.54 -15.52
CA ASP A 176 -3.32 19.63 -14.81
C ASP A 176 -3.30 19.45 -13.28
N MET A 177 -3.42 18.21 -12.77
CA MET A 177 -3.26 17.89 -11.33
C MET A 177 -1.89 18.30 -10.76
N TYR A 178 -0.85 18.28 -11.58
CA TYR A 178 0.55 18.40 -11.14
C TYR A 178 1.18 19.75 -11.51
N GLU A 179 1.01 20.23 -12.75
CA GLU A 179 1.68 21.44 -13.28
C GLU A 179 1.46 22.69 -12.43
N ARG A 180 0.23 22.92 -11.95
CA ARG A 180 -0.12 24.08 -11.10
C ARG A 180 -0.14 23.74 -9.61
N SER A 181 0.43 22.61 -9.20
CA SER A 181 0.48 22.20 -7.79
C SER A 181 1.47 23.09 -7.01
N ARG A 182 0.96 24.23 -6.58
CA ARG A 182 1.52 25.00 -5.47
C ARG A 182 1.09 24.41 -4.14
N THR A 183 1.85 24.67 -3.09
CA THR A 183 1.50 24.23 -1.74
C THR A 183 2.06 25.17 -0.68
N VAL A 184 1.37 25.24 0.46
CA VAL A 184 1.94 25.71 1.72
C VAL A 184 2.29 24.50 2.60
N VAL A 185 3.20 24.68 3.56
CA VAL A 185 3.41 23.74 4.67
C VAL A 185 2.59 24.25 5.85
N ARG A 186 1.67 23.42 6.38
CA ARG A 186 0.95 23.70 7.64
C ARG A 186 1.69 23.07 8.81
N CYS A 187 2.00 23.85 9.85
CA CYS A 187 2.60 23.41 11.11
C CYS A 187 1.87 24.05 12.30
N ASP A 188 2.22 23.67 13.52
CA ASP A 188 1.50 24.09 14.74
C ASP A 188 1.58 25.61 15.00
N VAL A 189 2.55 26.31 14.40
CA VAL A 189 2.72 27.77 14.48
C VAL A 189 2.09 28.54 13.31
N GLY A 190 1.50 27.86 12.32
CA GLY A 190 0.81 28.50 11.19
C GLY A 190 1.01 27.83 9.83
N GLN A 191 0.89 28.61 8.77
CA GLN A 191 1.20 28.18 7.40
C GLN A 191 2.40 28.95 6.86
N THR A 192 3.26 28.28 6.09
CA THR A 192 4.34 28.96 5.36
C THR A 192 3.82 29.74 4.17
N GLU A 193 4.68 30.56 3.57
CA GLU A 193 4.49 31.02 2.19
C GLU A 193 4.28 29.86 1.21
N GLU A 194 3.61 30.17 0.10
CA GLU A 194 3.28 29.23 -0.96
C GLU A 194 4.48 29.00 -1.88
N PHE A 195 4.84 27.74 -2.13
CA PHE A 195 5.89 27.36 -3.07
C PHE A 195 5.38 26.37 -4.13
N LYS A 196 6.07 26.32 -5.26
CA LYS A 196 5.78 25.36 -6.33
C LYS A 196 6.35 23.99 -6.00
N VAL A 197 5.57 22.94 -6.26
CA VAL A 197 6.09 21.58 -6.38
C VAL A 197 6.28 21.30 -7.87
N GLU A 198 7.49 20.92 -8.29
CA GLU A 198 7.85 20.72 -9.71
C GLU A 198 8.22 19.27 -10.05
N VAL A 199 8.51 18.44 -9.04
CA VAL A 199 8.90 17.03 -9.17
C VAL A 199 8.10 16.16 -8.22
N GLY A 200 7.94 14.88 -8.56
CA GLY A 200 7.37 13.87 -7.69
C GLY A 200 5.85 13.74 -7.72
N LEU A 201 5.39 12.64 -7.14
CA LEU A 201 4.00 12.24 -6.98
C LEU A 201 3.43 12.75 -5.66
N HIS A 202 2.14 13.06 -5.64
CA HIS A 202 1.46 13.52 -4.44
C HIS A 202 1.33 12.39 -3.41
N GLN A 203 2.05 12.45 -2.28
CA GLN A 203 1.85 11.47 -1.21
C GLN A 203 0.52 11.72 -0.50
N GLY A 204 -0.30 10.69 -0.33
CA GLY A 204 -1.69 10.80 0.16
C GLY A 204 -2.75 10.89 -0.94
N SER A 205 -2.34 11.04 -2.21
CA SER A 205 -3.21 10.84 -3.37
C SER A 205 -3.64 9.37 -3.47
N ALA A 206 -4.89 9.14 -3.87
CA ALA A 206 -5.40 7.81 -4.20
C ALA A 206 -4.87 7.34 -5.57
N LEU A 207 -4.63 8.26 -6.49
CA LEU A 207 -4.15 7.96 -7.85
C LEU A 207 -2.61 7.76 -7.91
N SER A 208 -1.84 8.48 -7.09
CA SER A 208 -0.35 8.39 -7.09
C SER A 208 0.22 6.98 -7.00
N PRO A 209 -0.29 6.04 -6.17
CA PRO A 209 0.24 4.67 -6.13
C PRO A 209 0.13 3.92 -7.46
N PHE A 210 -0.95 4.14 -8.22
CA PHE A 210 -1.09 3.52 -9.54
C PHE A 210 -0.21 4.21 -10.60
N LEU A 211 -0.10 5.55 -10.57
CA LEU A 211 0.85 6.28 -11.40
C LEU A 211 2.31 5.85 -11.14
N PHE A 212 2.66 5.61 -9.88
CA PHE A 212 3.97 5.07 -9.51
C PHE A 212 4.19 3.66 -10.07
N ALA A 213 3.16 2.80 -10.02
CA ALA A 213 3.23 1.47 -10.60
C ALA A 213 3.42 1.50 -12.14
N ILE A 214 2.75 2.42 -12.86
CA ILE A 214 2.96 2.65 -14.30
C ILE A 214 4.41 3.02 -14.59
N VAL A 215 4.98 3.96 -13.82
CA VAL A 215 6.39 4.36 -13.98
C VAL A 215 7.33 3.18 -13.70
N MET A 216 7.16 2.47 -12.59
CA MET A 216 8.01 1.31 -12.25
C MET A 216 7.89 0.17 -13.26
N ASP A 217 6.69 -0.08 -13.81
CA ASP A 217 6.49 -1.04 -14.89
C ASP A 217 7.34 -0.68 -16.12
N GLN A 218 7.24 0.57 -16.56
CA GLN A 218 7.93 1.07 -17.75
C GLN A 218 9.44 1.31 -17.56
N LEU A 219 9.92 1.43 -16.32
CA LEU A 219 11.35 1.46 -15.97
C LEU A 219 11.93 0.04 -15.85
N SER A 220 11.14 -0.95 -15.48
CA SER A 220 11.60 -2.32 -15.21
C SER A 220 11.53 -3.26 -16.42
N GLU A 221 10.85 -2.87 -17.50
CA GLU A 221 10.53 -3.71 -18.65
C GLU A 221 11.71 -4.55 -19.20
N GLU A 222 12.88 -3.95 -19.36
CA GLU A 222 14.08 -4.59 -19.95
C GLU A 222 14.99 -5.30 -18.92
N VAL A 223 14.70 -5.18 -17.62
CA VAL A 223 15.58 -5.62 -16.52
C VAL A 223 14.93 -6.56 -15.52
N ARG A 224 13.59 -6.65 -15.53
CA ARG A 224 12.82 -7.59 -14.70
C ARG A 224 12.92 -9.02 -15.22
N GLN A 225 13.08 -9.96 -14.29
CA GLN A 225 12.98 -11.40 -14.55
C GLN A 225 11.63 -11.93 -14.05
N GLU A 226 11.30 -13.19 -14.32
CA GLU A 226 10.07 -13.80 -13.79
C GLU A 226 10.09 -13.88 -12.25
N SER A 227 8.92 -13.79 -11.62
CA SER A 227 8.81 -14.03 -10.18
C SER A 227 9.11 -15.52 -9.87
N PRO A 228 9.91 -15.86 -8.84
CA PRO A 228 10.42 -15.01 -7.76
C PRO A 228 11.83 -14.43 -7.96
N TRP A 229 12.41 -14.48 -9.17
CA TRP A 229 13.75 -13.91 -9.42
C TRP A 229 13.78 -12.38 -9.41
N THR A 230 12.64 -11.75 -9.73
CA THR A 230 12.41 -10.32 -9.51
C THR A 230 11.05 -10.13 -8.85
N MET A 231 11.01 -9.36 -7.77
CA MET A 231 9.77 -8.94 -7.10
C MET A 231 9.85 -7.46 -6.72
N MET A 232 8.76 -6.73 -6.90
CA MET A 232 8.66 -5.31 -6.54
C MET A 232 7.50 -5.07 -5.57
N PHE A 233 7.72 -4.20 -4.59
CA PHE A 233 6.71 -3.68 -3.66
C PHE A 233 6.67 -2.16 -3.75
N ALA A 234 6.02 -1.66 -4.79
CA ALA A 234 6.17 -0.28 -5.26
C ALA A 234 7.65 0.05 -5.51
N GLY A 235 8.31 0.70 -4.55
CA GLY A 235 9.69 1.17 -4.66
C GLY A 235 10.75 0.26 -4.02
N ASP A 236 10.36 -0.78 -3.30
CA ASP A 236 11.30 -1.80 -2.81
C ASP A 236 11.42 -2.92 -3.87
N ILE A 237 12.64 -3.31 -4.26
CA ILE A 237 12.88 -4.33 -5.29
C ILE A 237 13.73 -5.46 -4.70
N VAL A 238 13.39 -6.71 -5.02
CA VAL A 238 14.19 -7.90 -4.73
C VAL A 238 14.70 -8.48 -6.05
N ILE A 239 16.01 -8.69 -6.14
CA ILE A 239 16.71 -9.30 -7.29
C ILE A 239 17.41 -10.56 -6.77
N CYS A 240 17.13 -11.72 -7.37
CA CYS A 240 17.77 -12.99 -7.01
C CYS A 240 18.58 -13.57 -8.18
N SER A 241 19.62 -14.35 -7.87
CA SER A 241 20.46 -15.05 -8.86
C SER A 241 21.13 -16.29 -8.27
N GLU A 242 21.47 -17.27 -9.11
CA GLU A 242 22.28 -18.43 -8.72
C GLU A 242 23.79 -18.12 -8.58
N SER A 243 24.27 -16.99 -9.10
CA SER A 243 25.66 -16.52 -8.90
C SER A 243 25.76 -15.05 -8.51
N ARG A 244 26.83 -14.72 -7.78
CA ARG A 244 27.17 -13.37 -7.31
C ARG A 244 27.40 -12.41 -8.46
N GLU A 245 28.19 -12.83 -9.45
CA GLU A 245 28.53 -12.03 -10.64
C GLU A 245 27.27 -11.65 -11.42
N GLN A 246 26.32 -12.59 -11.52
CA GLN A 246 25.05 -12.35 -12.22
C GLN A 246 24.10 -11.47 -11.39
N VAL A 247 24.10 -11.53 -10.04
CA VAL A 247 23.29 -10.59 -9.24
C VAL A 247 23.86 -9.17 -9.29
N GLU A 248 25.19 -9.03 -9.35
CA GLU A 248 25.88 -7.75 -9.53
C GLU A 248 25.56 -7.12 -10.90
N GLU A 249 25.66 -7.90 -11.98
CA GLU A 249 25.26 -7.45 -13.32
C GLU A 249 23.78 -7.01 -13.36
N ASN A 250 22.89 -7.80 -12.76
CA ASN A 250 21.47 -7.44 -12.70
C ASN A 250 21.23 -6.18 -11.88
N LEU A 251 21.92 -6.00 -10.75
CA LEU A 251 21.86 -4.80 -9.93
C LEU A 251 22.31 -3.55 -10.72
N GLU A 252 23.41 -3.64 -11.47
CA GLU A 252 23.86 -2.55 -12.35
C GLU A 252 22.86 -2.25 -13.47
N ARG A 253 22.29 -3.26 -14.12
CA ARG A 253 21.22 -3.09 -15.13
C ARG A 253 20.02 -2.35 -14.53
N TRP A 254 19.57 -2.75 -13.35
CA TRP A 254 18.51 -2.05 -12.61
C TRP A 254 18.89 -0.61 -12.26
N ARG A 255 20.13 -0.37 -11.80
CA ARG A 255 20.64 0.97 -11.53
C ARG A 255 20.59 1.85 -12.80
N PHE A 256 21.09 1.37 -13.93
CA PHE A 256 21.06 2.10 -15.20
C PHE A 256 19.63 2.43 -15.65
N ALA A 257 18.72 1.45 -15.62
CA ALA A 257 17.33 1.63 -16.05
C ALA A 257 16.56 2.65 -15.19
N LEU A 258 16.80 2.67 -13.88
CA LEU A 258 16.19 3.60 -12.93
C LEU A 258 16.82 5.00 -13.00
N GLU A 259 18.15 5.09 -12.93
CA GLU A 259 18.87 6.36 -12.82
C GLU A 259 18.94 7.14 -14.13
N GLY A 260 19.00 6.44 -15.27
CA GLY A 260 18.91 7.07 -16.59
C GLY A 260 17.59 7.84 -16.80
N ARG A 261 16.56 7.56 -15.98
CA ARG A 261 15.23 8.16 -16.05
C ARG A 261 14.84 8.87 -14.73
N GLY A 262 15.84 9.34 -13.98
CA GLY A 262 15.67 10.28 -12.86
C GLY A 262 15.30 9.68 -11.50
N MET A 263 15.09 8.37 -11.41
CA MET A 263 14.99 7.67 -10.13
C MET A 263 16.39 7.52 -9.49
N LYS A 264 16.48 7.08 -8.22
CA LYS A 264 17.78 6.89 -7.56
C LYS A 264 17.75 5.76 -6.54
N VAL A 265 18.68 4.82 -6.68
CA VAL A 265 18.93 3.73 -5.73
C VAL A 265 19.56 4.27 -4.43
N SER A 266 19.15 3.77 -3.28
CA SER A 266 19.69 4.16 -1.98
C SER A 266 20.86 3.24 -1.59
N ARG A 267 22.11 3.69 -1.84
CA ARG A 267 23.34 2.91 -1.54
C ARG A 267 23.37 2.42 -0.09
N SER A 268 23.11 3.34 0.85
CA SER A 268 23.14 3.07 2.31
C SER A 268 22.02 2.18 2.86
N LYS A 269 21.04 1.80 2.02
CA LYS A 269 19.94 0.89 2.38
C LYS A 269 19.79 -0.30 1.43
N THR A 270 20.58 -0.34 0.35
CA THR A 270 20.62 -1.50 -0.54
C THR A 270 21.44 -2.54 0.20
N GLU A 271 20.87 -3.74 0.39
CA GLU A 271 21.48 -4.79 1.19
C GLU A 271 21.59 -6.08 0.36
N TYR A 272 22.65 -6.84 0.59
CA TYR A 272 22.96 -8.09 -0.10
C TYR A 272 22.96 -9.26 0.90
N MET A 273 22.45 -10.42 0.49
CA MET A 273 22.43 -11.63 1.30
C MET A 273 22.75 -12.85 0.41
N CYS A 274 23.63 -13.73 0.90
CA CYS A 274 23.89 -15.04 0.28
C CYS A 274 23.28 -16.16 1.14
N VAL A 275 22.64 -17.15 0.51
CA VAL A 275 22.20 -18.39 1.17
C VAL A 275 23.18 -19.50 0.82
N ASN A 276 23.61 -20.30 1.79
CA ASN A 276 24.62 -21.38 1.63
C ASN A 276 25.98 -20.91 1.05
N GLU A 277 26.42 -19.70 1.40
CA GLU A 277 27.70 -19.12 1.01
C GLU A 277 28.88 -20.10 1.23
N ARG A 278 29.62 -20.39 0.15
CA ARG A 278 30.71 -21.38 0.13
C ARG A 278 32.10 -20.76 0.28
N GLU A 279 32.24 -19.48 -0.10
CA GLU A 279 33.46 -18.69 0.01
C GLU A 279 33.17 -17.37 0.75
N GLU A 280 33.79 -17.15 1.91
CA GLU A 280 33.54 -15.99 2.79
C GLU A 280 34.03 -14.62 2.22
N SER A 281 34.49 -14.56 0.97
CA SER A 281 35.37 -13.48 0.48
C SER A 281 34.79 -12.52 -0.56
N GLY A 282 33.57 -12.73 -1.06
CA GLY A 282 33.04 -11.96 -2.18
C GLY A 282 31.83 -11.09 -1.87
N THR A 283 32.01 -9.78 -1.98
CA THR A 283 30.97 -8.76 -1.90
C THR A 283 30.30 -8.54 -3.27
N VAL A 284 29.02 -8.14 -3.28
CA VAL A 284 28.37 -7.55 -4.45
C VAL A 284 28.65 -6.05 -4.45
N ARG A 285 28.88 -5.46 -5.61
CA ARG A 285 29.18 -4.04 -5.77
C ARG A 285 28.09 -3.29 -6.52
N LEU A 286 27.97 -2.00 -6.21
CA LEU A 286 27.13 -1.03 -6.90
C LEU A 286 28.03 0.17 -7.24
N GLN A 287 28.28 0.39 -8.52
CA GLN A 287 29.25 1.37 -9.04
C GLN A 287 30.68 1.22 -8.46
N GLY A 288 31.05 -0.01 -8.08
CA GLY A 288 32.34 -0.32 -7.44
C GLY A 288 32.35 -0.16 -5.92
N GLU A 289 31.32 0.44 -5.31
CA GLU A 289 31.15 0.46 -3.84
C GLU A 289 30.53 -0.87 -3.36
N GLU A 290 30.98 -1.38 -2.22
CA GLU A 290 30.46 -2.65 -1.69
C GLU A 290 29.04 -2.48 -1.12
N VAL A 291 28.11 -3.33 -1.59
CA VAL A 291 26.77 -3.44 -1.03
C VAL A 291 26.85 -4.14 0.32
N LYS A 292 26.17 -3.57 1.32
CA LYS A 292 26.18 -4.08 2.69
C LYS A 292 25.67 -5.52 2.74
N ASN A 293 26.56 -6.48 3.03
CA ASN A 293 26.20 -7.87 3.28
C ASN A 293 25.44 -7.98 4.62
N VAL A 294 24.32 -8.69 4.64
CA VAL A 294 23.46 -8.87 5.82
C VAL A 294 23.07 -10.34 6.05
N GLN A 295 23.28 -10.78 7.30
CA GLN A 295 22.80 -12.07 7.82
C GLN A 295 21.29 -12.09 8.09
N GLN A 296 20.62 -10.93 8.00
CA GLN A 296 19.18 -10.78 8.10
C GLN A 296 18.70 -9.59 7.27
N PHE A 297 17.60 -9.75 6.53
CA PHE A 297 16.99 -8.67 5.75
C PHE A 297 15.55 -8.42 6.16
N LYS A 298 15.08 -7.16 6.03
CA LYS A 298 13.72 -6.77 6.42
C LYS A 298 12.89 -6.24 5.25
N ILE A 299 11.98 -7.07 4.73
CA ILE A 299 10.93 -6.63 3.79
C ILE A 299 9.72 -6.13 4.59
N GLN A 300 9.42 -4.84 4.51
CA GLN A 300 8.29 -4.18 5.18
C GLN A 300 8.18 -4.49 6.70
N LYS A 301 7.33 -5.45 7.09
CA LYS A 301 7.09 -5.87 8.49
C LYS A 301 7.79 -7.18 8.87
N PHE A 302 8.48 -7.84 7.95
CA PHE A 302 9.02 -9.19 8.13
C PHE A 302 10.54 -9.18 8.13
N THR A 303 11.15 -9.89 9.08
CA THR A 303 12.60 -10.13 9.12
C THR A 303 12.89 -11.56 8.68
N TRP A 304 13.78 -11.68 7.70
CA TRP A 304 14.41 -12.92 7.24
C TRP A 304 15.77 -13.08 7.88
N PHE A 305 16.17 -14.32 8.20
CA PHE A 305 17.51 -14.64 8.71
C PHE A 305 18.18 -15.70 7.82
N GLN A 306 19.43 -15.44 7.42
CA GLN A 306 20.26 -16.29 6.56
C GLN A 306 20.37 -17.73 7.07
N GLN A 307 20.36 -17.93 8.40
CA GLN A 307 20.50 -19.23 9.05
C GLN A 307 19.20 -19.83 9.61
N SER A 308 18.09 -19.08 9.68
CA SER A 308 16.84 -19.57 10.29
C SER A 308 15.81 -20.05 9.26
N ARG A 309 15.04 -21.09 9.62
CA ARG A 309 13.79 -21.48 8.95
C ARG A 309 12.57 -20.69 9.47
N VAL A 310 12.75 -19.85 10.48
CA VAL A 310 11.69 -19.02 11.07
C VAL A 310 11.78 -17.61 10.49
N MET A 311 10.68 -17.14 9.92
CA MET A 311 10.45 -15.70 9.72
C MET A 311 9.94 -15.10 11.02
N GLU A 312 10.56 -14.03 11.50
CA GLU A 312 9.94 -13.21 12.53
C GLU A 312 9.12 -12.10 11.86
N SER A 313 7.81 -12.13 12.06
CA SER A 313 7.01 -10.93 11.89
C SER A 313 7.45 -9.93 12.96
N VAL A 314 7.88 -8.72 12.58
CA VAL A 314 8.26 -7.68 13.53
C VAL A 314 7.00 -7.12 14.19
N GLY A 315 6.52 -7.86 15.19
CA GLY A 315 5.46 -7.49 16.12
C GLY A 315 5.89 -6.35 17.04
N LYS A 316 6.28 -5.21 16.49
CA LYS A 316 6.28 -3.92 17.21
C LYS A 316 5.13 -3.01 16.80
N SER A 317 4.42 -3.34 15.71
CA SER A 317 3.14 -2.70 15.37
C SER A 317 1.96 -3.60 15.71
N THR A 318 2.02 -4.91 15.42
CA THR A 318 0.92 -5.83 15.79
C THR A 318 0.78 -5.98 17.30
N LEU A 319 1.87 -6.18 18.05
CA LEU A 319 1.79 -6.19 19.51
C LEU A 319 1.47 -4.82 20.09
N HIS A 320 1.96 -3.70 19.54
CA HIS A 320 1.57 -2.38 20.08
C HIS A 320 0.07 -2.08 19.88
N TRP A 321 -0.51 -2.43 18.72
CA TRP A 321 -1.96 -2.34 18.50
C TRP A 321 -2.75 -3.35 19.34
N TRP A 322 -2.27 -4.58 19.55
CA TRP A 322 -2.90 -5.56 20.43
C TRP A 322 -2.77 -5.19 21.92
N SER A 323 -1.66 -4.57 22.34
CA SER A 323 -1.46 -4.04 23.69
C SER A 323 -2.35 -2.83 23.93
N MET A 324 -2.43 -1.87 23.01
CA MET A 324 -3.39 -0.75 23.12
C MET A 324 -4.84 -1.25 23.15
N TRP A 325 -5.18 -2.28 22.35
CA TRP A 325 -6.53 -2.86 22.36
C TRP A 325 -6.82 -3.71 23.62
N ALA A 326 -5.80 -4.34 24.22
CA ALA A 326 -5.93 -5.04 25.50
C ALA A 326 -5.99 -4.07 26.69
N GLU A 327 -5.21 -2.98 26.67
CA GLU A 327 -5.22 -1.92 27.68
C GLU A 327 -6.56 -1.17 27.70
N ASP A 328 -7.20 -0.96 26.54
CA ASP A 328 -8.58 -0.42 26.44
C ASP A 328 -9.63 -1.40 27.03
N VAL A 329 -9.40 -2.71 26.98
CA VAL A 329 -10.30 -3.73 27.56
C VAL A 329 -10.08 -3.89 29.07
N GLU A 330 -8.85 -3.70 29.56
CA GLU A 330 -8.52 -3.77 30.99
C GLU A 330 -8.79 -2.45 31.76
N GLN A 331 -9.09 -1.33 31.08
CA GLN A 331 -9.47 -0.05 31.72
C GLN A 331 -10.98 0.20 31.88
N THR A 332 -11.83 -0.81 31.66
CA THR A 332 -13.20 -0.82 32.20
C THR A 332 -13.33 -1.77 33.40
N PRO A 333 -13.22 -1.27 34.65
CA PRO A 333 -13.66 -2.03 35.82
C PRO A 333 -15.16 -2.33 35.69
N GLY A 334 -15.53 -3.60 35.84
CA GLY A 334 -16.91 -4.02 35.71
C GLY A 334 -17.81 -3.39 36.77
N ALA A 335 -18.91 -2.78 36.34
CA ALA A 335 -20.06 -2.46 37.18
C ALA A 335 -21.32 -3.00 36.50
N TYR A 336 -21.64 -4.26 36.74
CA TYR A 336 -23.01 -4.75 36.59
C TYR A 336 -23.85 -4.10 37.69
N PRO A 337 -24.91 -3.33 37.37
CA PRO A 337 -25.88 -2.96 38.39
C PRO A 337 -26.76 -4.17 38.68
N GLU A 338 -26.53 -4.81 39.83
CA GLU A 338 -27.51 -5.71 40.42
C GLU A 338 -28.84 -4.96 40.63
N THR A 339 -29.96 -5.62 40.35
CA THR A 339 -31.30 -5.11 40.64
C THR A 339 -31.63 -5.26 42.13
N PRO A 340 -31.97 -4.20 42.88
CA PRO A 340 -32.68 -4.30 44.14
C PRO A 340 -34.19 -4.13 43.90
N ALA A 341 -35.00 -5.02 44.47
CA ALA A 341 -36.44 -4.83 44.58
C ALA A 341 -36.79 -3.82 45.69
N GLY A 342 -37.87 -3.06 45.54
CA GLY A 342 -38.48 -2.30 46.65
C GLY A 342 -39.05 -0.92 46.32
N ASP A 343 -40.37 -0.89 46.11
CA ASP A 343 -41.32 0.21 46.40
C ASP A 343 -40.89 1.69 46.34
N LYS A 344 -41.46 2.42 45.35
CA LYS A 344 -42.54 3.42 45.61
C LYS A 344 -43.18 3.95 44.32
N HIS A 345 -44.45 4.38 44.44
CA HIS A 345 -45.37 4.73 43.34
C HIS A 345 -45.35 6.25 42.95
N PRO A 346 -46.12 6.74 41.95
CA PRO A 346 -45.71 7.79 40.99
C PRO A 346 -46.28 9.20 41.28
N PRO A 347 -46.15 10.19 40.36
CA PRO A 347 -47.10 10.39 39.23
C PRO A 347 -46.38 10.62 37.86
N ALA A 348 -46.84 10.15 36.70
CA ALA A 348 -48.08 10.36 35.93
C ALA A 348 -48.07 11.60 34.99
N GLY A 349 -48.32 11.34 33.69
CA GLY A 349 -48.44 12.33 32.60
C GLY A 349 -47.44 12.08 31.45
N SER A 350 -47.79 11.88 30.17
CA SER A 350 -49.05 11.73 29.44
C SER A 350 -48.69 11.46 27.97
N TYR A 351 -49.35 10.47 27.36
CA TYR A 351 -49.30 10.06 25.93
C TYR A 351 -49.73 11.20 24.96
N PRO A 352 -49.65 11.08 23.60
CA PRO A 352 -49.44 9.88 22.75
C PRO A 352 -48.31 10.02 21.70
N GLY A 353 -47.93 9.00 20.89
CA GLY A 353 -48.44 7.62 20.78
C GLY A 353 -49.00 7.29 19.38
N ILE A 354 -48.17 6.70 18.51
CA ILE A 354 -48.58 5.85 17.38
C ILE A 354 -47.60 4.67 17.30
N ASN A 355 -48.14 3.46 17.24
CA ASN A 355 -47.44 2.18 17.12
C ASN A 355 -48.50 1.13 16.71
N PRO A 356 -48.13 -0.07 16.23
CA PRO A 356 -47.43 -0.39 14.99
C PRO A 356 -48.37 -1.17 14.03
N GLU A 357 -47.85 -1.72 12.92
CA GLU A 357 -48.11 -3.13 12.57
C GLU A 357 -46.93 -3.70 11.74
N PRO A 358 -46.72 -5.04 11.72
CA PRO A 358 -45.51 -5.68 11.21
C PRO A 358 -45.67 -6.15 9.76
N ASP A 359 -44.55 -6.56 9.14
CA ASP A 359 -44.62 -7.62 8.12
C ASP A 359 -43.47 -8.62 8.33
N ASP A 360 -43.82 -9.90 8.25
CA ASP A 360 -42.97 -11.04 8.60
C ASP A 360 -42.22 -11.57 7.36
N GLY A 361 -40.90 -11.68 7.44
CA GLY A 361 -40.14 -12.35 6.40
C GLY A 361 -38.64 -12.12 6.41
N TYR A 362 -37.89 -12.94 7.15
CA TYR A 362 -37.10 -14.01 6.52
C TYR A 362 -36.46 -14.91 7.60
N GLN A 363 -36.31 -16.19 7.25
CA GLN A 363 -35.99 -17.25 8.20
C GLN A 363 -34.51 -17.28 8.64
N SER A 364 -34.36 -17.76 9.88
CA SER A 364 -33.15 -18.31 10.50
C SER A 364 -32.04 -18.81 9.55
N ALA A 365 -30.82 -18.29 9.74
CA ALA A 365 -29.59 -18.99 9.42
C ALA A 365 -28.78 -19.17 10.72
N GLU A 366 -28.42 -20.42 11.03
CA GLU A 366 -27.77 -20.80 12.29
C GLU A 366 -26.36 -20.20 12.41
N ARG A 367 -26.00 -19.76 13.63
CA ARG A 367 -24.62 -19.39 13.95
C ARG A 367 -23.74 -20.65 13.98
N ARG A 368 -23.09 -20.98 12.86
CA ARG A 368 -21.95 -21.91 12.89
C ARG A 368 -20.76 -21.21 13.57
N THR A 369 -20.56 -21.48 14.85
CA THR A 369 -19.30 -21.26 15.54
C THR A 369 -18.21 -22.06 14.82
N VAL A 370 -17.30 -21.37 14.14
CA VAL A 370 -16.07 -21.97 13.62
C VAL A 370 -15.13 -22.16 14.80
N GLU A 371 -15.02 -23.39 15.29
CA GLU A 371 -13.98 -23.76 16.24
C GLU A 371 -12.61 -23.59 15.59
N VAL A 372 -11.73 -22.81 16.23
CA VAL A 372 -10.34 -22.65 15.82
C VAL A 372 -9.54 -23.87 16.29
N PRO A 373 -8.94 -24.68 15.40
CA PRO A 373 -8.14 -25.83 15.83
C PRO A 373 -6.90 -25.37 16.59
N ARG A 374 -6.65 -25.95 17.76
CA ARG A 374 -5.44 -25.67 18.56
C ARG A 374 -4.18 -26.19 17.84
N PRO A 375 -2.99 -25.58 18.06
CA PRO A 375 -1.74 -26.06 17.48
C PRO A 375 -1.40 -27.47 17.97
N TRP A 376 -1.03 -28.35 17.04
CA TRP A 376 -0.60 -29.72 17.36
C TRP A 376 0.77 -29.70 18.07
N GLN A 377 0.79 -30.20 19.31
CA GLN A 377 2.02 -30.58 19.99
C GLN A 377 2.52 -31.94 19.49
N SER A 378 3.83 -32.12 19.56
CA SER A 378 4.62 -33.29 19.17
C SER A 378 3.94 -34.66 19.33
N LEU A 379 3.93 -35.45 18.25
CA LEU A 379 3.89 -36.92 18.31
C LEU A 379 5.04 -37.53 17.50
N SER A 380 5.51 -38.67 17.97
CA SER A 380 6.82 -39.27 17.63
C SER A 380 6.79 -40.19 16.40
N ARG A 381 7.99 -40.54 15.93
CA ARG A 381 8.23 -41.50 14.83
C ARG A 381 7.47 -42.83 15.01
N SER A 382 6.62 -43.20 14.06
CA SER A 382 6.64 -44.53 13.42
C SER A 382 5.59 -44.68 12.30
N GLN A 383 5.98 -45.34 11.21
CA GLN A 383 5.12 -46.04 10.23
C GLN A 383 3.92 -45.31 9.57
N VAL A 384 4.10 -44.75 8.36
CA VAL A 384 3.14 -44.91 7.24
C VAL A 384 3.93 -45.06 5.93
N VAL A 385 3.50 -45.97 5.06
CA VAL A 385 4.09 -46.28 3.75
C VAL A 385 3.45 -45.41 2.65
N PRO A 386 4.19 -44.88 1.66
CA PRO A 386 3.59 -44.05 0.60
C PRO A 386 2.85 -44.88 -0.46
N PRO A 387 1.66 -44.46 -0.92
CA PRO A 387 1.03 -45.00 -2.13
C PRO A 387 1.75 -44.51 -3.39
N LYS A 388 1.76 -45.36 -4.42
CA LYS A 388 2.54 -45.18 -5.66
C LYS A 388 1.85 -44.25 -6.66
N GLY A 389 2.64 -43.32 -7.21
CA GLY A 389 2.64 -42.97 -8.63
C GLY A 389 1.60 -41.97 -9.15
N PHE A 390 2.09 -40.92 -9.80
CA PHE A 390 1.63 -40.53 -11.14
C PHE A 390 2.83 -40.00 -11.94
N SER A 391 2.82 -40.25 -13.26
CA SER A 391 3.95 -40.02 -14.17
C SER A 391 3.84 -38.68 -14.90
N LEU A 392 5.00 -38.08 -15.19
CA LEU A 392 5.16 -36.92 -16.07
C LEU A 392 4.69 -37.22 -17.51
N ARG A 393 4.05 -36.22 -18.12
CA ARG A 393 4.27 -35.82 -19.52
C ARG A 393 4.25 -34.30 -19.58
#